data_AF-A0A2E0EQ86-F1
#
_entry.id   AF-A0A2E0EQ86-F1
#
_cell.length_a   1.000
_cell.length_b   1.000
_cell.length_c   1.000
_cell.angle_alpha   90.00
_cell.angle_beta   90.00
_cell.angle_gamma   90.00
#
_symmetry.space_group_name_H-M   'P 1'
#
loop_
_entity.id
_entity.type
_entity.pdbx_description
1 polymer ?
#
loop_
_entity_poly.entity_id
_entity_poly.type
_entity_poly.pdbx_seq_one_letter_code
_entity_poly.pdbx_strand_id
1 'polypeptide(L)'
;MKKFKSFIILIFSISVLNFTSYNIANSAEIITIKANEGRLYFGGLFPSYIFYMQGGIPEDTKSAWVDKEYWAVLEIDESSKNHGGESTIFKLKRTSSASPQPEWCVTEGGSEFAGKGPACLKTPEDPKSMNQLRFKVKTQYSETAKNLPAELQNKNWVQYEVGYDDDGVALNRLPGRLSPPDHTFGPVTLYIVID
;
A
#
# COMPACT_ATOMS: atom_id res chain seq x y z
N MET A 1 17.08 29.19 48.03
CA MET A 1 16.18 29.36 46.86
C MET A 1 16.85 29.09 45.50
N LYS A 2 18.06 29.59 45.18
CA LYS A 2 18.73 29.35 43.88
C LYS A 2 18.97 27.86 43.55
N LYS A 3 19.47 27.07 44.50
CA LYS A 3 19.72 25.62 44.31
C LYS A 3 18.45 24.81 44.08
N PHE A 4 17.33 25.22 44.66
CA PHE A 4 16.02 24.56 44.49
C PHE A 4 15.44 24.80 43.08
N LYS A 5 15.61 26.01 42.52
CA LYS A 5 15.22 26.32 41.14
C LYS A 5 16.04 25.53 40.11
N SER A 6 17.36 25.38 40.30
CA SER A 6 18.19 24.53 39.43
C SER A 6 17.79 23.06 39.45
N PHE A 7 17.37 22.54 40.61
CA PHE A 7 16.96 21.15 40.74
C PHE A 7 15.64 20.86 39.99
N ILE A 8 14.68 21.79 40.04
CA ILE A 8 13.41 21.69 39.29
C ILE A 8 13.65 21.76 37.78
N ILE A 9 14.54 22.64 37.32
CA ILE A 9 14.89 22.75 35.89
C ILE A 9 15.55 21.45 35.41
N LEU A 10 16.46 20.88 36.20
CA LEU A 10 17.12 19.62 35.86
C LEU A 10 16.13 18.46 35.72
N ILE A 11 15.20 18.33 36.67
CA ILE A 11 14.15 17.31 36.61
C ILE A 11 13.26 17.51 35.38
N PHE A 12 12.84 18.75 35.11
CA PHE A 12 12.01 19.06 33.95
C PHE A 12 12.73 18.75 32.63
N SER A 13 14.03 19.07 32.52
CA SER A 13 14.83 18.72 31.34
C SER A 13 14.96 17.20 31.14
N ILE A 14 15.16 16.44 32.21
CA ILE A 14 15.23 14.97 32.14
C ILE A 14 13.87 14.38 31.74
N SER A 15 12.77 14.92 32.27
CA SER A 15 11.41 14.49 31.91
C SER A 15 11.09 14.75 30.43
N VAL A 16 11.45 15.94 29.92
CA VAL A 16 11.24 16.31 28.51
C VAL A 16 12.08 15.42 27.58
N LEU A 17 13.35 15.16 27.93
CA LEU A 17 14.22 14.28 27.15
C LEU A 17 13.71 12.83 27.11
N ASN A 18 13.22 12.30 28.22
CA ASN A 18 12.64 10.95 28.23
C ASN A 18 11.33 10.89 27.42
N PHE A 19 10.51 11.93 27.47
CA PHE A 19 9.25 11.98 26.71
C PHE A 19 9.49 12.06 25.19
N THR A 20 10.50 12.80 24.73
CA THR A 20 10.84 12.86 23.30
C THR A 20 11.47 11.56 22.81
N SER A 21 12.36 10.93 23.59
CA SER A 21 12.97 9.65 23.22
C SER A 21 11.97 8.49 23.15
N TYR A 22 10.94 8.47 24.02
CA TYR A 22 9.92 7.42 24.01
C TYR A 22 8.99 7.49 22.78
N ASN A 23 8.74 8.71 22.26
CA ASN A 23 7.93 8.90 21.06
C ASN A 23 8.69 8.58 19.77
N ILE A 24 10.01 8.76 19.74
CA ILE A 24 10.83 8.46 18.56
C ILE A 24 11.05 6.94 18.40
N ALA A 25 11.12 6.19 19.50
CA ALA A 25 11.37 4.75 19.48
C ALA A 25 10.18 3.88 19.02
N ASN A 26 8.98 4.46 18.84
CA ASN A 26 7.75 3.73 18.46
C ASN A 26 7.18 4.15 17.09
N SER A 27 7.95 4.87 16.26
CA SER A 27 7.53 5.13 14.89
C SER A 27 7.73 3.86 14.07
N ALA A 28 6.64 3.29 13.54
CA ALA A 28 6.74 2.21 12.57
C ALA A 28 7.58 2.68 11.36
N GLU A 29 8.42 1.81 10.83
CA GLU A 29 9.19 2.12 9.63
C GLU A 29 8.22 2.11 8.43
N ILE A 30 8.25 3.14 7.58
CA ILE A 30 7.36 3.23 6.42
C ILE A 30 8.19 3.17 5.15
N ILE A 31 8.07 2.06 4.42
CA ILE A 31 8.63 1.93 3.07
C ILE A 31 7.71 2.68 2.11
N THR A 32 8.28 3.58 1.31
CA THR A 32 7.55 4.36 0.30
C THR A 32 8.00 3.95 -1.10
N ILE A 33 7.05 3.50 -1.92
CA ILE A 33 7.28 3.16 -3.33
C ILE A 33 6.41 4.08 -4.17
N LYS A 34 7.01 4.78 -5.13
CA LYS A 34 6.29 5.61 -6.10
C LYS A 34 6.26 4.93 -7.46
N ALA A 35 5.17 5.12 -8.18
CA ALA A 35 5.07 4.70 -9.56
C ALA A 35 4.23 5.67 -10.39
N ASN A 36 4.46 5.65 -11.71
CA ASN A 36 3.70 6.46 -12.65
C ASN A 36 2.25 5.97 -12.81
N GLU A 37 2.03 4.67 -12.58
CA GLU A 37 0.73 4.04 -12.74
C GLU A 37 0.53 2.92 -11.72
N GLY A 38 -0.71 2.77 -11.24
CA GLY A 38 -1.19 1.65 -10.46
C GLY A 38 -2.34 0.95 -11.16
N ARG A 39 -2.38 -0.38 -11.08
CA ARG A 39 -3.50 -1.20 -11.58
C ARG A 39 -3.97 -2.19 -10.54
N LEU A 40 -5.28 -2.20 -10.26
CA LEU A 40 -5.88 -3.10 -9.30
C LEU A 40 -6.81 -4.11 -10.01
N TYR A 41 -6.38 -5.37 -10.04
CA TYR A 41 -7.10 -6.48 -10.67
C TYR A 41 -7.78 -7.35 -9.61
N PHE A 42 -9.06 -7.67 -9.82
CA PHE A 42 -9.80 -8.52 -8.88
C PHE A 42 -9.28 -9.96 -8.92
N GLY A 43 -8.87 -10.49 -7.77
CA GLY A 43 -8.24 -11.81 -7.63
C GLY A 43 -9.21 -12.99 -7.58
N GLY A 44 -10.49 -12.78 -7.92
CA GLY A 44 -11.52 -13.82 -7.98
C GLY A 44 -12.32 -14.05 -6.69
N LEU A 45 -11.82 -13.61 -5.53
CA LEU A 45 -12.54 -13.67 -4.25
C LEU A 45 -12.26 -12.41 -3.42
N PHE A 46 -13.29 -11.65 -3.07
CA PHE A 46 -13.18 -10.52 -2.17
C PHE A 46 -12.65 -10.96 -0.79
N PRO A 47 -11.76 -10.19 -0.13
CA PRO A 47 -11.19 -8.89 -0.54
C PRO A 47 -9.84 -9.00 -1.28
N SER A 48 -9.55 -10.10 -1.99
CA SER A 48 -8.24 -10.35 -2.59
C SER A 48 -8.11 -9.72 -3.98
N TYR A 49 -7.04 -8.94 -4.17
CA TYR A 49 -6.68 -8.28 -5.43
C TYR A 49 -5.21 -8.53 -5.77
N ILE A 50 -4.89 -8.35 -7.05
CA ILE A 50 -3.52 -8.23 -7.54
C ILE A 50 -3.30 -6.75 -7.88
N PHE A 51 -2.32 -6.15 -7.22
CA PHE A 51 -1.95 -4.75 -7.42
C PHE A 51 -0.63 -4.67 -8.19
N TYR A 52 -0.63 -3.97 -9.32
CA TYR A 52 0.56 -3.67 -10.10
C TYR A 52 0.91 -2.19 -9.96
N MET A 53 2.20 -1.90 -9.83
CA MET A 53 2.77 -0.56 -9.92
C MET A 53 3.71 -0.52 -11.11
N GLN A 54 3.63 0.50 -11.98
CA GLN A 54 4.43 0.58 -13.20
C GLN A 54 5.05 1.97 -13.42
N GLY A 55 6.31 1.99 -13.84
CA GLY A 55 7.07 3.19 -14.20
C GLY A 55 7.60 3.96 -13.00
N GLY A 56 8.81 4.51 -13.10
CA GLY A 56 9.42 5.32 -12.04
C GLY A 56 9.91 4.56 -10.80
N ILE A 57 9.84 3.22 -10.79
CA ILE A 57 10.31 2.38 -9.68
C ILE A 57 11.83 2.15 -9.84
N PRO A 58 12.65 2.41 -8.82
CA PRO A 58 14.08 2.12 -8.85
C PRO A 58 14.36 0.65 -9.12
N GLU A 59 15.31 0.35 -10.02
CA GLU A 59 15.66 -1.02 -10.40
C GLU A 59 16.26 -1.83 -9.25
N ASP A 60 16.80 -1.19 -8.22
CA ASP A 60 17.32 -1.83 -7.01
C ASP A 60 16.22 -2.18 -5.99
N THR A 61 14.95 -1.86 -6.25
CA THR A 61 13.84 -2.24 -5.36
C THR A 61 13.81 -3.77 -5.19
N LYS A 62 13.91 -4.22 -3.93
CA LYS A 62 13.97 -5.63 -3.56
C LYS A 62 12.66 -6.36 -3.90
N SER A 63 12.77 -7.65 -4.20
CA SER A 63 11.64 -8.58 -4.32
C SER A 63 11.58 -9.54 -3.13
N ALA A 64 10.45 -10.24 -2.99
CA ALA A 64 10.26 -11.38 -2.07
C ALA A 64 10.61 -11.11 -0.58
N TRP A 65 10.41 -9.88 -0.11
CA TRP A 65 10.77 -9.46 1.25
C TRP A 65 9.58 -9.31 2.21
N VAL A 66 8.34 -9.38 1.71
CA VAL A 66 7.14 -9.32 2.56
C VAL A 66 7.03 -10.64 3.34
N ASP A 67 7.59 -10.70 4.53
CA ASP A 67 7.69 -11.90 5.38
C ASP A 67 6.44 -12.16 6.23
N LYS A 68 5.69 -11.11 6.59
CA LYS A 68 4.38 -11.17 7.25
C LYS A 68 3.32 -10.31 6.53
N GLU A 69 2.09 -10.31 7.04
CA GLU A 69 1.05 -9.43 6.51
C GLU A 69 1.27 -8.00 7.03
N TYR A 70 1.73 -7.10 6.15
CA TYR A 70 1.91 -5.68 6.46
C TYR A 70 0.68 -4.86 6.11
N TRP A 71 0.43 -3.79 6.88
CA TRP A 71 -0.50 -2.75 6.47
C TRP A 71 0.14 -1.88 5.38
N ALA A 72 -0.67 -1.46 4.41
CA ALA A 72 -0.23 -0.53 3.40
C ALA A 72 -1.33 0.45 3.02
N VAL A 73 -0.93 1.64 2.56
CA VAL A 73 -1.81 2.67 2.04
C VAL A 73 -1.41 2.98 0.61
N LEU A 74 -2.36 2.82 -0.31
CA LEU A 74 -2.23 3.32 -1.67
C LEU A 74 -2.85 4.71 -1.74
N GLU A 75 -2.05 5.69 -2.14
CA GLU A 75 -2.49 7.04 -2.43
C GLU A 75 -2.42 7.29 -3.94
N ILE A 76 -3.52 7.80 -4.48
CA ILE A 76 -3.63 8.18 -5.89
C ILE A 76 -3.42 9.69 -5.96
N ASP A 77 -2.43 10.11 -6.74
CA ASP A 77 -2.07 11.51 -6.88
C ASP A 77 -3.27 12.34 -7.40
N GLU A 78 -3.42 13.57 -6.90
CA GLU A 78 -4.52 14.47 -7.29
C GLU A 78 -4.55 14.75 -8.79
N SER A 79 -3.41 14.66 -9.49
CA SER A 79 -3.33 14.82 -10.94
C SER A 79 -3.85 13.61 -11.73
N SER A 80 -4.13 12.48 -11.07
CA SER A 80 -4.69 11.31 -11.72
C SER A 80 -6.07 11.62 -12.29
N LYS A 81 -6.26 11.31 -13.58
CA LYS A 81 -7.55 11.51 -14.27
C LYS A 81 -8.71 10.76 -13.62
N ASN A 82 -8.40 9.62 -13.01
CA ASN A 82 -9.37 8.78 -12.31
C ASN A 82 -8.94 8.68 -10.84
N HIS A 83 -9.89 8.85 -9.92
CA HIS A 83 -9.66 8.66 -8.48
C HIS A 83 -8.57 9.56 -7.87
N GLY A 84 -8.30 10.72 -8.48
CA GLY A 84 -7.28 11.64 -8.00
C GLY A 84 -7.57 12.11 -6.57
N GLY A 85 -6.56 12.02 -5.70
CA GLY A 85 -6.66 12.39 -4.28
C GLY A 85 -7.36 11.35 -3.42
N GLU A 86 -7.78 10.20 -3.97
CA GLU A 86 -8.34 9.09 -3.19
C GLU A 86 -7.23 8.22 -2.59
N SER A 87 -7.55 7.52 -1.50
CA SER A 87 -6.65 6.61 -0.81
C SER A 87 -7.34 5.31 -0.41
N THR A 88 -6.60 4.22 -0.38
CA THR A 88 -7.10 2.88 -0.03
C THR A 88 -6.17 2.16 0.90
N ILE A 89 -6.75 1.39 1.82
CA ILE A 89 -6.02 0.58 2.79
C ILE A 89 -5.91 -0.86 2.28
N PHE A 90 -4.71 -1.40 2.35
CA PHE A 90 -4.39 -2.78 2.01
C PHE A 90 -3.77 -3.52 3.19
N LYS A 91 -3.93 -4.84 3.18
CA LYS A 91 -2.98 -5.77 3.78
C LYS A 91 -2.20 -6.50 2.70
N LEU A 92 -0.87 -6.46 2.77
CA LEU A 92 -0.01 -7.21 1.86
C LEU A 92 -0.04 -8.70 2.23
N LYS A 93 -0.09 -9.57 1.24
CA LYS A 93 0.02 -11.02 1.47
C LYS A 93 1.49 -11.39 1.68
N ARG A 94 1.77 -12.24 2.67
CA ARG A 94 3.11 -12.78 2.88
C ARG A 94 3.66 -13.50 1.65
N THR A 95 4.97 -13.40 1.47
CA THR A 95 5.78 -14.16 0.54
C THR A 95 5.67 -15.65 0.84
N SER A 96 5.69 -16.45 -0.23
CA SER A 96 5.84 -17.90 -0.17
C SER A 96 6.62 -18.37 -1.39
N SER A 97 7.14 -19.60 -1.35
CA SER A 97 7.85 -20.20 -2.49
C SER A 97 7.02 -20.20 -3.79
N ALA A 98 5.69 -20.38 -3.68
CA ALA A 98 4.77 -20.35 -4.81
C ALA A 98 4.31 -18.93 -5.21
N SER A 99 4.58 -17.92 -4.39
CA SER A 99 4.13 -16.55 -4.64
C SER A 99 5.01 -15.55 -3.88
N PRO A 100 6.17 -15.15 -4.43
CA PRO A 100 6.99 -14.09 -3.87
C PRO A 100 6.26 -12.74 -3.88
N GLN A 101 6.53 -11.90 -2.88
CA GLN A 101 5.90 -10.59 -2.69
C GLN A 101 6.92 -9.54 -2.18
N PRO A 102 7.06 -8.39 -2.84
CA PRO A 102 6.61 -8.13 -4.21
C PRO A 102 7.36 -8.98 -5.23
N GLU A 103 6.78 -9.11 -6.42
CA GLU A 103 7.40 -9.78 -7.57
C GLU A 103 7.60 -8.75 -8.70
N TRP A 104 8.78 -8.74 -9.31
CA TRP A 104 9.02 -8.00 -10.55
C TRP A 104 8.41 -8.76 -11.73
N CYS A 105 7.63 -8.09 -12.56
CA CYS A 105 6.82 -8.74 -13.59
C CYS A 105 6.97 -8.08 -14.97
N VAL A 106 6.93 -8.92 -16.01
CA VAL A 106 6.58 -8.49 -17.37
C VAL A 106 5.07 -8.64 -17.54
N THR A 107 4.34 -7.55 -17.70
CA THR A 107 3.00 -7.59 -18.31
C THR A 107 3.08 -7.04 -19.72
N GLU A 108 3.24 -7.91 -20.71
CA GLU A 108 2.98 -7.55 -22.11
C GLU A 108 1.63 -8.11 -22.53
N GLY A 109 0.65 -7.20 -22.65
CA GLY A 109 -0.58 -7.42 -23.41
C GLY A 109 -0.32 -7.25 -24.91
N GLY A 110 0.58 -8.06 -25.47
CA GLY A 110 0.79 -8.17 -26.93
C GLY A 110 -0.05 -9.28 -27.55
N SER A 111 -0.20 -9.28 -28.88
CA SER A 111 -0.97 -10.28 -29.65
C SER A 111 -0.50 -11.74 -29.51
N GLU A 112 0.58 -12.00 -28.76
CA GLU A 112 1.12 -13.33 -28.45
C GLU A 112 0.86 -13.77 -26.99
N PHE A 113 0.03 -13.05 -26.24
CA PHE A 113 -0.30 -13.43 -24.86
C PHE A 113 -1.18 -14.69 -24.80
N ALA A 114 -0.58 -15.84 -24.49
CA ALA A 114 -1.27 -17.14 -24.34
C ALA A 114 -1.68 -17.46 -22.89
N GLY A 115 -1.49 -16.53 -21.94
CA GLY A 115 -1.80 -16.73 -20.53
C GLY A 115 -3.28 -16.50 -20.20
N LYS A 116 -3.90 -17.39 -19.43
CA LYS A 116 -5.22 -17.13 -18.82
C LYS A 116 -5.02 -16.55 -17.42
N GLY A 117 -5.00 -15.22 -17.34
CA GLY A 117 -4.90 -14.46 -16.10
C GLY A 117 -3.61 -13.65 -15.98
N PRO A 118 -3.53 -12.70 -15.02
CA PRO A 118 -2.40 -11.81 -14.85
C PRO A 118 -1.24 -12.57 -14.18
N ALA A 119 -0.60 -13.45 -14.97
CA ALA A 119 0.58 -14.20 -14.58
C ALA A 119 1.80 -13.29 -14.63
N CYS A 120 2.61 -13.31 -13.57
CA CYS A 120 3.91 -12.67 -13.57
C CYS A 120 4.85 -13.55 -14.40
N LEU A 121 5.22 -13.10 -15.60
CA LEU A 121 6.25 -13.77 -16.38
C LEU A 121 7.61 -13.36 -15.81
N LYS A 122 8.48 -14.35 -15.56
CA LYS A 122 9.85 -14.12 -15.08
C LYS A 122 10.60 -13.29 -16.13
N THR A 123 11.19 -12.18 -15.70
CA THR A 123 12.09 -11.38 -16.53
C THR A 123 13.42 -12.14 -16.74
N PRO A 124 14.17 -11.86 -17.81
CA PRO A 124 15.62 -12.08 -17.84
C PRO A 124 16.28 -11.38 -16.63
N GLU A 125 17.41 -11.91 -16.14
CA GLU A 125 18.09 -11.38 -14.96
C GLU A 125 18.62 -9.94 -15.15
N ASP A 126 18.85 -9.50 -16.39
CA ASP A 126 19.45 -8.19 -16.67
C ASP A 126 19.14 -7.70 -18.12
N PRO A 127 18.67 -6.46 -18.33
CA PRO A 127 18.08 -5.58 -17.31
C PRO A 127 16.78 -6.19 -16.77
N LYS A 128 16.32 -5.71 -15.60
CA LYS A 128 14.92 -5.87 -15.17
C LYS A 128 14.05 -5.18 -16.21
N SER A 129 13.79 -5.87 -17.32
CA SER A 129 13.33 -5.26 -18.58
C SER A 129 11.96 -4.59 -18.47
N MET A 130 11.30 -4.69 -17.31
CA MET A 130 10.00 -4.12 -17.07
C MET A 130 9.95 -3.50 -15.68
N ASN A 131 9.85 -2.17 -15.69
CA ASN A 131 9.66 -1.29 -14.54
C ASN A 131 8.26 -1.49 -13.91
N GLN A 132 7.92 -2.73 -13.52
CA GLN A 132 6.63 -3.08 -12.93
C GLN A 132 6.78 -4.04 -11.75
N LEU A 133 6.18 -3.64 -10.62
CA LEU A 133 6.19 -4.37 -9.37
C LEU A 133 4.77 -4.84 -9.03
N ARG A 134 4.62 -6.12 -8.67
CA ARG A 134 3.33 -6.74 -8.34
C ARG A 134 3.24 -7.14 -6.88
N PHE A 135 2.12 -6.82 -6.26
CA PHE A 135 1.70 -7.28 -4.94
C PHE A 135 0.40 -8.07 -5.02
N LYS A 136 0.26 -9.08 -4.16
CA LYS A 136 -1.06 -9.61 -3.77
C LYS A 136 -1.51 -8.88 -2.52
N VAL A 137 -2.70 -8.29 -2.57
CA VAL A 137 -3.22 -7.44 -1.49
C VAL A 137 -4.63 -7.87 -1.10
N LYS A 138 -5.01 -7.56 0.13
CA LYS A 138 -6.40 -7.59 0.60
C LYS A 138 -6.86 -6.16 0.84
N THR A 139 -7.89 -5.70 0.14
CA THR A 139 -8.52 -4.40 0.45
C THR A 139 -9.11 -4.43 1.85
N GLN A 140 -9.06 -3.30 2.54
CA GLN A 140 -9.57 -3.14 3.90
C GLN A 140 -10.59 -2.01 3.93
N TYR A 141 -11.51 -2.08 4.89
CA TYR A 141 -12.49 -1.03 5.11
C TYR A 141 -11.84 0.25 5.65
N SER A 142 -12.42 1.41 5.36
CA SER A 142 -11.86 2.72 5.75
C SER A 142 -11.79 2.91 7.27
N GLU A 143 -12.72 2.34 8.04
CA GLU A 143 -12.69 2.38 9.51
C GLU A 143 -11.48 1.64 10.12
N THR A 144 -10.77 0.84 9.32
CA THR A 144 -9.51 0.19 9.74
C THR A 144 -8.33 1.16 9.76
N ALA A 145 -8.50 2.41 9.31
CA ALA A 145 -7.48 3.46 9.38
C ALA A 145 -6.90 3.65 10.80
N LYS A 146 -7.70 3.40 11.85
CA LYS A 146 -7.26 3.44 13.25
C LYS A 146 -6.09 2.48 13.58
N ASN A 147 -5.84 1.48 12.73
CA ASN A 147 -4.74 0.53 12.88
C ASN A 147 -3.44 1.00 12.19
N LEU A 148 -3.47 2.10 11.45
CA LEU A 148 -2.30 2.67 10.78
C LEU A 148 -1.56 3.64 11.72
N PRO A 149 -0.27 3.95 11.45
CA PRO A 149 0.41 5.08 12.09
C PRO A 149 -0.36 6.39 11.91
N ALA A 150 -0.30 7.27 12.91
CA ALA A 150 -1.08 8.51 12.96
C ALA A 150 -0.95 9.37 11.68
N GLU A 151 0.24 9.43 11.09
CA GLU A 151 0.54 10.16 9.86
C GLU A 151 -0.18 9.63 8.61
N LEU A 152 -0.68 8.39 8.64
CA LEU A 152 -1.41 7.76 7.54
C LEU A 152 -2.91 7.65 7.78
N GLN A 153 -3.45 8.06 8.94
CA GLN A 153 -4.87 7.84 9.28
C GLN A 153 -5.83 8.85 8.62
N ASN A 154 -5.36 10.07 8.37
CA ASN A 154 -6.19 11.16 7.87
C ASN A 154 -6.03 11.32 6.35
N LYS A 155 -6.73 10.46 5.59
CA LYS A 155 -6.74 10.45 4.13
C LYS A 155 -8.17 10.40 3.59
N ASN A 156 -8.34 10.70 2.30
CA ASN A 156 -9.62 10.59 1.61
C ASN A 156 -9.90 9.13 1.25
N TRP A 157 -10.54 8.40 2.16
CA TRP A 157 -10.67 6.95 2.05
C TRP A 157 -11.75 6.49 1.07
N VAL A 158 -11.38 5.56 0.19
CA VAL A 158 -12.31 4.78 -0.65
C VAL A 158 -12.13 3.28 -0.41
N GLN A 159 -13.18 2.52 -0.68
CA GLN A 159 -13.22 1.08 -0.45
C GLN A 159 -13.49 0.34 -1.76
N TYR A 160 -12.58 -0.53 -2.19
CA TYR A 160 -12.87 -1.43 -3.31
C TYR A 160 -13.62 -2.64 -2.77
N GLU A 161 -14.92 -2.74 -3.05
CA GLU A 161 -15.79 -3.83 -2.63
C GLU A 161 -16.47 -4.50 -3.81
N VAL A 162 -16.65 -5.82 -3.71
CA VAL A 162 -17.49 -6.59 -4.63
C VAL A 162 -18.44 -7.47 -3.83
N GLY A 163 -19.69 -7.55 -4.27
CA GLY A 163 -20.77 -8.23 -3.55
C GLY A 163 -22.07 -7.43 -3.67
N TYR A 164 -23.08 -7.84 -2.90
CA TYR A 164 -24.36 -7.15 -2.77
C TYR A 164 -24.63 -6.89 -1.29
N ASP A 165 -25.34 -5.80 -0.97
CA ASP A 165 -25.89 -5.59 0.37
C ASP A 165 -27.15 -6.46 0.59
N ASP A 166 -27.74 -6.35 1.78
CA ASP A 166 -28.92 -7.11 2.17
C ASP A 166 -30.15 -6.81 1.29
N ASP A 167 -30.17 -5.66 0.62
CA ASP A 167 -31.22 -5.22 -0.32
C ASP A 167 -30.92 -5.63 -1.77
N GLY A 168 -29.82 -6.34 -2.02
CA GLY A 168 -29.41 -6.78 -3.35
C GLY A 168 -28.84 -5.66 -4.22
N VAL A 169 -28.38 -4.55 -3.62
CA VAL A 169 -27.63 -3.50 -4.32
C VAL A 169 -26.17 -3.88 -4.38
N ALA A 170 -25.60 -3.85 -5.58
CA ALA A 170 -24.19 -4.17 -5.76
C ALA A 170 -23.33 -3.17 -4.99
N LEU A 171 -22.45 -3.66 -4.11
CA LEU A 171 -21.69 -2.84 -3.16
C LEU A 171 -20.87 -1.78 -3.90
N ASN A 172 -20.36 -2.09 -5.09
CA ASN A 172 -19.63 -1.17 -5.97
C ASN A 172 -20.45 0.01 -6.54
N ARG A 173 -21.77 0.06 -6.32
CA ARG A 173 -22.63 1.18 -6.72
C ARG A 173 -22.90 2.15 -5.58
N LEU A 174 -22.52 1.79 -4.35
CA LEU A 174 -22.67 2.68 -3.21
C LEU A 174 -21.58 3.77 -3.25
N PRO A 175 -21.85 4.99 -2.76
CA PRO A 175 -20.87 6.07 -2.71
C PRO A 175 -19.57 5.65 -2.01
N GLY A 176 -18.42 5.98 -2.60
CA GLY A 176 -17.10 5.60 -2.07
C GLY A 176 -16.70 4.15 -2.34
N ARG A 177 -17.45 3.42 -3.18
CA ARG A 177 -17.16 2.04 -3.59
C ARG A 177 -16.96 1.93 -5.09
N LEU A 178 -15.95 1.15 -5.49
CA LEU A 178 -15.48 1.10 -6.88
C LEU A 178 -15.78 -0.24 -7.56
N SER A 179 -16.19 -0.17 -8.84
CA SER A 179 -16.64 -1.32 -9.65
C SER A 179 -15.49 -2.08 -10.31
N PRO A 180 -15.38 -3.41 -10.14
CA PRO A 180 -14.51 -4.23 -10.99
C PRO A 180 -15.02 -4.18 -12.46
N PRO A 181 -14.15 -4.39 -13.47
CA PRO A 181 -12.77 -4.86 -13.37
C PRO A 181 -11.75 -3.75 -13.71
N ASP A 182 -10.56 -3.90 -13.17
CA ASP A 182 -9.32 -3.25 -13.60
C ASP A 182 -9.34 -1.72 -13.52
N HIS A 183 -9.14 -1.21 -12.31
CA HIS A 183 -8.88 0.22 -12.13
C HIS A 183 -7.44 0.51 -12.51
N THR A 184 -7.26 1.35 -13.52
CA THR A 184 -5.98 1.99 -13.82
C THR A 184 -6.05 3.45 -13.40
N PHE A 185 -5.11 3.85 -12.56
CA PHE A 185 -4.99 5.20 -12.01
C PHE A 185 -3.52 5.55 -11.86
N GLY A 186 -3.19 6.82 -11.73
CA GLY A 186 -1.83 7.25 -11.45
C GLY A 186 -1.52 8.67 -11.87
N PRO A 187 -0.46 9.29 -11.32
CA PRO A 187 0.61 8.71 -10.47
C PRO A 187 0.16 8.15 -9.10
N VAL A 188 0.92 7.22 -8.53
CA VAL A 188 0.59 6.59 -7.24
C VAL A 188 1.76 6.53 -6.27
N THR A 189 1.45 6.55 -4.97
CA THR A 189 2.39 6.26 -3.89
C THR A 189 1.86 5.14 -3.01
N LEU A 190 2.65 4.10 -2.80
CA LEU A 190 2.37 3.02 -1.87
C LEU A 190 3.23 3.19 -0.61
N TYR A 191 2.58 3.36 0.53
CA TYR A 191 3.20 3.38 1.86
C TYR A 191 3.00 2.01 2.52
N ILE A 192 4.07 1.38 2.99
CA ILE A 192 4.02 0.05 3.64
C ILE A 192 4.58 0.19 5.05
N VAL A 193 3.76 -0.15 6.03
CA VAL A 193 4.09 -0.04 7.46
C VAL A 193 4.78 -1.32 7.91
N ILE A 194 6.06 -1.21 8.26
CA ILE A 194 6.91 -2.26 8.81
C ILE A 194 7.02 -2.03 10.32
N ASP A 195 6.50 -2.98 11.09
CA ASP A 195 6.45 -2.96 12.57
C ASP A 195 7.21 -4.12 13.21
#